data_AF-A0A8K0JUV4-F1
#
_entry.id   AF-A0A8K0JUV4-F1
#
_cell.length_a   1.000
_cell.length_b   1.000
_cell.length_c   1.000
_cell.angle_alpha   90.00
_cell.angle_beta   90.00
_cell.angle_gamma   90.00
#
_symmetry.space_group_name_H-M   'P 1'
#
loop_
_entity.id
_entity.type
_entity.pdbx_description
1 polymer ?
#
loop_
_entity_poly.entity_id
_entity_poly.type
_entity_poly.pdbx_seq_one_letter_code
_entity_poly.pdbx_strand_id
1 'polypeptide(L)'
;MGKYDVSLVYNAIEKVVTTTLGSYQGNTVEKLVFYNHTECECQDKKEDLMPRDPAKSSDFSTRHYRHPGNTARMDPYGPAPLRSSRIDRTPDPPPTNDCKCPSLFSVRHPSEPNESCTCDCFDKQQDCIRAKRGKEYFSLQDRLCIQSEECVMPECEFGIYLRRAGRCPRKREKLAAFHRYSPDEYK
;
A
#
# COMPACT_ATOMS: atom_id res chain seq x y z
N MET A 1 -2.85 12.01 -13.96
CA MET A 1 -2.61 10.91 -13.00
C MET A 1 -3.70 9.87 -13.19
N GLY A 2 -3.48 8.95 -14.13
CA GLY A 2 -4.44 7.90 -14.45
C GLY A 2 -4.45 6.84 -13.36
N LYS A 3 -5.63 6.55 -12.82
CA LYS A 3 -5.87 5.31 -12.07
C LYS A 3 -5.69 4.16 -13.06
N TYR A 4 -5.21 2.99 -12.65
CA TYR A 4 -5.08 1.80 -13.50
C TYR A 4 -6.18 0.78 -13.12
N ASP A 5 -6.77 0.11 -14.10
CA ASP A 5 -7.69 -1.03 -13.92
C ASP A 5 -7.25 -2.10 -14.92
N VAL A 6 -7.27 -3.34 -14.47
CA VAL A 6 -6.84 -4.51 -15.25
C VAL A 6 -8.03 -4.96 -16.09
N SER A 7 -7.94 -4.90 -17.42
CA SER A 7 -8.96 -5.45 -18.34
C SER A 7 -8.36 -6.49 -19.28
N LEU A 8 -9.17 -7.51 -19.59
CA LEU A 8 -8.78 -8.81 -20.14
C LEU A 8 -8.58 -8.78 -21.67
N VAL A 9 -7.50 -9.39 -22.15
CA VAL A 9 -7.32 -9.75 -23.56
C VAL A 9 -7.80 -11.19 -23.76
N TYR A 10 -8.84 -11.38 -24.58
CA TYR A 10 -9.39 -12.70 -24.90
C TYR A 10 -8.56 -13.38 -25.98
N ASN A 11 -7.95 -14.52 -25.65
CA ASN A 11 -7.48 -15.48 -26.65
C ASN A 11 -8.22 -16.80 -26.46
N ALA A 12 -8.93 -17.23 -27.50
CA ALA A 12 -9.71 -18.46 -27.53
C ALA A 12 -8.83 -19.62 -27.98
N ILE A 13 -8.61 -20.63 -27.13
CA ILE A 13 -8.13 -21.95 -27.56
C ILE A 13 -8.88 -23.06 -26.82
N GLU A 14 -9.62 -23.79 -27.65
CA GLU A 14 -10.07 -25.19 -27.65
C GLU A 14 -10.74 -25.87 -26.43
N LYS A 15 -11.86 -26.51 -26.77
CA LYS A 15 -12.80 -27.23 -25.90
C LYS A 15 -12.16 -28.48 -25.29
N VAL A 16 -12.32 -28.68 -23.99
CA VAL A 16 -12.14 -30.00 -23.37
C VAL A 16 -13.41 -30.39 -22.63
N VAL A 17 -13.87 -31.60 -22.94
CA VAL A 17 -15.14 -32.21 -22.57
C VAL A 17 -15.22 -32.49 -21.07
N THR A 18 -16.34 -32.14 -20.45
CA THR A 18 -16.66 -32.50 -19.07
C THR A 18 -17.54 -33.74 -19.05
N THR A 19 -17.01 -34.88 -18.62
CA THR A 19 -17.81 -36.09 -18.34
C THR A 19 -18.19 -36.07 -16.86
N THR A 20 -19.47 -35.90 -16.54
CA THR A 20 -19.98 -36.05 -15.17
C THR A 20 -20.45 -37.48 -14.94
N LEU A 21 -20.01 -38.10 -13.84
CA LEU A 21 -20.48 -39.41 -13.42
C LEU A 21 -20.92 -39.34 -11.95
N GLY A 22 -22.21 -39.61 -11.74
CA GLY A 22 -22.74 -40.16 -10.48
C GLY A 22 -22.96 -39.19 -9.33
N SER A 23 -24.22 -38.84 -9.10
CA SER A 23 -24.73 -38.19 -7.88
C SER A 23 -24.79 -39.20 -6.73
N TYR A 24 -24.03 -38.95 -5.65
CA TYR A 24 -24.25 -39.55 -4.33
C TYR A 24 -24.11 -38.47 -3.25
N GLN A 25 -25.08 -38.46 -2.33
CA GLN A 25 -25.20 -37.54 -1.21
C GLN A 25 -24.04 -37.67 -0.23
N GLY A 26 -23.06 -36.78 -0.36
CA GLY A 26 -21.95 -36.58 0.57
C GLY A 26 -21.22 -35.31 0.15
N ASN A 27 -20.60 -34.57 1.09
CA ASN A 27 -19.90 -33.31 0.80
C ASN A 27 -19.07 -33.42 -0.49
N THR A 28 -19.56 -32.81 -1.56
CA THR A 28 -18.90 -32.87 -2.87
C THR A 28 -17.71 -31.93 -2.83
N VAL A 29 -16.52 -32.47 -3.06
CA VAL A 29 -15.32 -31.65 -3.21
C VAL A 29 -15.35 -31.07 -4.62
N GLU A 30 -15.84 -29.86 -4.75
CA GLU A 30 -15.83 -29.11 -6.00
C GLU A 30 -14.46 -28.49 -6.23
N LYS A 31 -13.87 -28.76 -7.40
CA LYS A 31 -12.64 -28.11 -7.84
C LYS A 31 -13.00 -26.91 -8.69
N LEU A 32 -12.86 -25.72 -8.11
CA LEU A 32 -12.97 -24.45 -8.82
C LEU A 32 -11.62 -24.11 -9.45
N VAL A 33 -11.63 -23.71 -10.72
CA VAL A 33 -10.45 -23.23 -11.42
C VAL A 33 -10.42 -21.71 -11.29
N PHE A 34 -9.36 -21.19 -10.69
CA PHE A 34 -9.12 -19.75 -10.59
C PHE A 34 -8.00 -19.35 -11.54
N TYR A 35 -8.13 -18.16 -12.10
CA TYR A 35 -7.13 -17.60 -12.98
C TYR A 35 -5.97 -17.03 -12.14
N ASN A 36 -4.74 -17.41 -12.50
CA ASN A 36 -3.53 -16.94 -11.84
C ASN A 36 -2.76 -16.01 -12.80
N HIS A 37 -2.61 -14.74 -12.41
CA HIS A 37 -1.80 -13.79 -13.15
C HIS A 37 -0.32 -14.05 -12.87
N THR A 38 0.42 -14.49 -13.88
CA THR A 38 1.85 -14.82 -13.75
C THR A 38 2.78 -13.68 -14.15
N GLU A 39 2.27 -12.67 -14.85
CA GLU A 39 3.02 -11.48 -15.29
C GLU A 39 2.11 -10.25 -15.36
N CYS A 40 2.69 -9.06 -15.19
CA CYS A 40 1.99 -7.78 -15.17
C CYS A 40 2.79 -6.73 -15.92
N GLU A 41 2.11 -5.83 -16.64
CA GLU A 41 2.70 -4.64 -17.25
C GLU A 41 1.83 -3.40 -17.02
N CYS A 42 2.43 -2.21 -17.16
CA CYS A 42 1.71 -0.94 -17.06
C CYS A 42 0.99 -0.64 -18.37
N GLN A 43 -0.34 -0.60 -18.36
CA GLN A 43 -1.14 -0.17 -19.51
C GLN A 43 -1.94 1.10 -19.19
N ASP A 44 -2.08 1.98 -20.18
CA ASP A 44 -2.93 3.17 -20.10
C ASP A 44 -4.41 2.78 -20.06
N LYS A 45 -5.21 3.41 -19.17
CA LYS A 45 -6.66 3.23 -19.16
C LYS A 45 -7.26 3.80 -20.46
N LYS A 46 -7.78 2.92 -21.32
CA LYS A 46 -8.69 3.33 -22.38
C LYS A 46 -10.04 3.70 -21.74
N GLU A 47 -10.64 4.79 -22.16
CA GLU A 47 -11.97 5.23 -21.73
C GLU A 47 -13.06 4.32 -22.33
N ASP A 48 -13.00 3.03 -22.00
CA ASP A 48 -14.06 2.09 -22.36
C ASP A 48 -15.17 2.28 -21.33
N LEU A 49 -16.14 3.10 -21.70
CA LEU A 49 -17.37 3.37 -20.96
C LEU A 49 -18.08 2.04 -20.65
N MET A 50 -17.83 1.49 -19.46
CA MET A 50 -18.62 0.39 -18.91
C MET A 50 -20.06 0.90 -18.69
N PRO A 51 -21.10 0.36 -19.36
CA PRO A 51 -22.46 0.95 -19.38
C PRO A 51 -23.27 0.89 -18.08
N ARG A 52 -22.68 0.77 -16.88
CA ARG A 52 -23.44 0.41 -15.67
C ARG A 52 -23.73 1.52 -14.65
N ASP A 53 -23.32 2.77 -14.88
CA ASP A 53 -23.75 3.86 -14.00
C ASP A 53 -24.48 4.95 -14.79
N PRO A 54 -25.75 5.28 -14.46
CA PRO A 54 -26.45 6.38 -15.09
C PRO A 54 -25.74 7.68 -14.73
N ALA A 55 -25.31 8.41 -15.75
CA ALA A 55 -24.76 9.75 -15.63
C ALA A 55 -25.68 10.64 -14.80
N LYS A 56 -25.29 10.93 -13.56
CA LYS A 56 -25.82 12.07 -12.82
C LYS A 56 -24.93 13.26 -13.08
N SER A 57 -25.41 14.07 -14.01
CA SER A 57 -25.06 15.46 -14.17
C SER A 57 -25.21 16.24 -12.85
N SER A 58 -24.49 17.36 -12.83
CA SER A 58 -24.61 18.55 -11.97
C SER A 58 -24.07 18.49 -10.54
N ASP A 59 -23.01 19.29 -10.36
CA ASP A 59 -22.75 20.24 -9.27
C ASP A 59 -22.80 19.75 -7.83
N PHE A 60 -21.62 19.54 -7.23
CA PHE A 60 -21.29 20.19 -5.96
C PHE A 60 -19.79 20.09 -5.58
N SER A 61 -19.13 21.24 -5.51
CA SER A 61 -17.92 21.55 -4.72
C SER A 61 -16.66 20.68 -4.88
N THR A 62 -15.77 21.20 -5.72
CA THR A 62 -14.32 20.99 -5.71
C THR A 62 -13.72 21.15 -4.30
N ARG A 63 -13.48 20.05 -3.58
CA ARG A 63 -12.52 20.04 -2.47
C ARG A 63 -11.13 19.81 -3.03
N HIS A 64 -10.44 20.91 -3.32
CA HIS A 64 -9.01 20.93 -3.59
C HIS A 64 -8.26 20.37 -2.37
N TYR A 65 -7.61 19.21 -2.51
CA TYR A 65 -6.43 18.90 -1.71
C TYR A 65 -5.34 19.90 -2.13
N ARG A 66 -5.07 20.85 -1.24
CA ARG A 66 -4.09 21.93 -1.42
C ARG A 66 -2.69 21.33 -1.26
N HIS A 67 -2.03 21.00 -2.37
CA HIS A 67 -0.58 20.94 -2.41
C HIS A 67 -0.03 22.37 -2.31
N PRO A 68 0.95 22.67 -1.45
CA PRO A 68 1.67 23.93 -1.50
C PRO A 68 2.70 23.84 -2.64
N GLY A 69 2.44 24.55 -3.73
CA GLY A 69 3.41 24.66 -4.82
C GLY A 69 2.78 25.11 -6.12
N ASN A 70 3.11 26.34 -6.52
CA ASN A 70 2.98 26.90 -7.86
C ASN A 70 1.57 27.22 -8.39
N THR A 71 1.07 28.40 -8.03
CA THR A 71 0.06 29.11 -8.84
C THR A 71 0.69 30.35 -9.49
N ALA A 72 1.41 30.15 -10.59
CA ALA A 72 1.59 31.22 -11.57
C ALA A 72 0.30 31.25 -12.42
N ARG A 73 -0.56 32.24 -12.17
CA ARG A 73 -1.67 32.57 -13.07
C ARG A 73 -1.05 33.07 -14.38
N MET A 74 -1.29 32.36 -15.47
CA MET A 74 -0.92 32.82 -16.82
C MET A 74 -1.90 33.93 -17.22
N ASP A 75 -1.47 35.19 -17.14
CA ASP A 75 -2.14 36.31 -17.79
C ASP A 75 -1.86 36.25 -19.31
N PRO A 76 -2.87 36.35 -20.20
CA PRO A 76 -2.65 36.23 -21.66
C PRO A 76 -1.92 37.42 -22.31
N TYR A 77 -1.54 38.46 -21.56
CA TYR A 77 -0.97 39.71 -22.12
C TYR A 77 0.26 40.23 -21.34
N GLY A 78 1.13 39.35 -20.83
CA GLY A 78 2.41 39.72 -20.20
C GLY A 78 3.63 39.40 -21.10
N PRO A 79 4.69 40.24 -21.14
CA PRO A 79 5.89 39.92 -21.92
C PRO A 79 6.60 38.69 -21.33
N ALA A 80 7.02 37.77 -22.20
CA ALA A 80 7.73 36.55 -21.82
C ALA A 80 9.03 36.87 -21.06
N PRO A 81 9.30 36.25 -19.89
CA PRO A 81 10.58 36.44 -19.23
C PRO A 81 11.66 35.65 -19.99
N LEU A 82 12.76 36.35 -20.29
CA LEU A 82 13.97 35.76 -20.86
C LEU A 82 14.49 34.65 -19.93
N ARG A 83 14.76 33.50 -20.54
CA ARG A 83 15.22 32.26 -19.91
C ARG A 83 16.63 32.45 -19.34
N SER A 84 16.74 32.95 -18.11
CA SER A 84 18.01 32.95 -17.38
C SER A 84 18.31 31.54 -16.88
N SER A 85 19.23 30.87 -17.57
CA SER A 85 19.79 29.58 -17.16
C SER A 85 20.80 29.82 -16.04
N ARG A 86 20.33 30.12 -14.83
CA ARG A 86 21.17 29.92 -13.64
C ARG A 86 20.88 28.53 -13.10
N ILE A 87 21.82 27.62 -13.37
CA ILE A 87 22.01 26.43 -12.56
C ILE A 87 22.45 26.97 -11.19
N ASP A 88 21.49 27.24 -10.31
CA ASP A 88 21.80 27.40 -8.90
C ASP A 88 22.20 26.00 -8.40
N ARG A 89 23.51 25.75 -8.41
CA ARG A 89 24.11 24.68 -7.63
C ARG A 89 24.04 25.10 -6.17
N THR A 90 22.83 25.12 -5.60
CA THR A 90 22.72 25.01 -4.15
C THR A 90 23.28 23.64 -3.78
N PRO A 91 24.25 23.55 -2.85
CA PRO A 91 24.61 22.26 -2.28
C PRO A 91 23.33 21.61 -1.79
N ASP A 92 23.11 20.34 -2.15
CA ASP A 92 22.02 19.56 -1.56
C ASP A 92 22.06 19.78 -0.04
N PRO A 93 20.92 20.04 0.63
CA PRO A 93 20.91 20.13 2.07
C PRO A 93 21.59 18.87 2.62
N PRO A 94 22.49 19.02 3.62
CA PRO A 94 23.21 17.87 4.18
C PRO A 94 22.18 16.79 4.52
N PRO A 95 22.48 15.50 4.27
CA PRO A 95 21.55 14.42 4.57
C PRO A 95 21.18 14.56 6.04
N THR A 96 19.98 15.05 6.30
CA THR A 96 19.47 15.08 7.65
C THR A 96 19.36 13.61 8.03
N ASN A 97 19.90 13.22 9.17
CA ASN A 97 19.81 11.86 9.70
C ASN A 97 18.37 11.55 10.16
N ASP A 98 17.39 12.01 9.38
CA ASP A 98 15.98 11.85 9.62
C ASP A 98 15.58 10.52 9.04
N CYS A 99 15.22 9.61 9.93
CA CYS A 99 14.88 8.27 9.51
C CYS A 99 13.60 8.26 8.72
N LYS A 100 13.56 7.38 7.74
CA LYS A 100 12.38 7.15 6.94
C LYS A 100 11.47 6.18 7.70
N CYS A 101 10.27 6.64 8.02
CA CYS A 101 9.22 5.80 8.58
C CYS A 101 8.24 5.35 7.50
N PRO A 102 7.61 4.18 7.67
CA PRO A 102 6.43 3.82 6.87
C PRO A 102 5.38 4.94 6.93
N SER A 103 4.64 5.13 5.85
CA SER A 103 3.73 6.28 5.65
C SER A 103 2.68 6.50 6.74
N LEU A 104 2.28 5.44 7.45
CA LEU A 104 1.32 5.50 8.56
C LEU A 104 1.97 5.87 9.91
N PHE A 105 3.30 5.87 10.00
CA PHE A 105 4.05 6.08 11.24
C PHE A 105 4.76 7.43 11.19
N SER A 106 4.95 8.02 12.35
CA SER A 106 5.66 9.29 12.47
C SER A 106 7.04 9.08 13.09
N VAL A 107 8.01 9.87 12.63
CA VAL A 107 9.37 9.87 13.20
C VAL A 107 9.32 10.43 14.61
N ARG A 108 9.95 9.73 15.55
CA ARG A 108 10.22 10.18 16.90
C ARG A 108 11.72 10.23 17.10
N HIS A 109 12.21 11.40 17.51
CA HIS A 109 13.59 11.57 17.90
C HIS A 109 13.69 11.24 19.40
N PRO A 110 14.39 10.17 19.78
CA PRO A 110 14.70 9.95 21.18
C PRO A 110 15.49 11.15 21.73
N SER A 111 15.30 11.44 23.01
CA SER A 111 15.98 12.55 23.69
C SER A 111 17.48 12.29 23.86
N GLU A 112 17.91 11.04 23.76
CA GLU A 112 19.29 10.63 23.90
C GLU A 112 20.06 10.69 22.57
N PRO A 113 21.26 11.30 22.55
CA PRO A 113 22.00 11.59 21.32
C PRO A 113 22.58 10.37 20.59
N ASN A 114 22.54 9.18 21.19
CA ASN A 114 23.06 7.94 20.61
C ASN A 114 21.98 6.90 20.29
N GLU A 115 20.71 7.22 20.50
CA GLU A 115 19.62 6.31 20.20
C GLU A 115 19.14 6.55 18.76
N SER A 116 19.07 5.48 17.97
CA SER A 116 18.52 5.56 16.62
C SER A 116 17.07 6.04 16.71
N CYS A 117 16.69 6.96 15.83
CA CYS A 117 15.31 7.33 15.54
C CYS A 117 14.31 6.16 15.64
N THR A 118 13.11 6.44 16.15
CA THR A 118 12.03 5.44 16.25
C THR A 118 10.82 5.88 15.44
N CYS A 119 10.06 4.91 14.93
CA CYS A 119 8.82 5.19 14.21
C CYS A 119 7.64 4.80 15.09
N ASP A 120 6.85 5.77 15.52
CA ASP A 120 5.71 5.52 16.39
C ASP A 120 4.49 6.38 16.04
N CYS A 121 3.34 6.00 16.59
CA CYS A 121 2.09 6.72 16.44
C CYS A 121 2.08 7.97 17.30
N PHE A 122 1.60 9.09 16.75
CA PHE A 122 1.14 10.20 17.59
C PHE A 122 -0.22 9.89 18.23
N ASP A 123 -0.51 10.58 19.34
CA ASP A 123 -1.79 10.44 20.02
C ASP A 123 -2.93 10.71 19.04
N LYS A 124 -3.87 9.77 18.99
CA LYS A 124 -5.08 9.78 18.13
C LYS A 124 -4.88 9.48 16.64
N GLN A 125 -3.68 9.13 16.16
CA GLN A 125 -3.51 8.62 14.79
C GLN A 125 -4.09 7.19 14.65
N GLN A 126 -5.37 7.09 14.34
CA GLN A 126 -6.10 5.81 14.31
C GLN A 126 -5.53 4.82 13.30
N ASP A 127 -5.14 5.27 12.11
CA ASP A 127 -4.60 4.39 11.07
C ASP A 127 -3.23 3.81 11.47
N CYS A 128 -2.37 4.64 12.09
CA CYS A 128 -1.14 4.16 12.72
C CYS A 128 -1.44 3.08 13.78
N ILE A 129 -2.35 3.38 14.71
CA ILE A 129 -2.71 2.45 15.80
C ILE A 129 -3.29 1.14 15.25
N ARG A 130 -4.09 1.21 14.18
CA ARG A 130 -4.65 0.04 13.50
C ARG A 130 -3.56 -0.78 12.83
N ALA A 131 -2.62 -0.16 12.14
CA ALA A 131 -1.47 -0.82 11.54
C ALA A 131 -0.58 -1.46 12.62
N LYS A 132 -0.21 -0.73 13.69
CA LYS A 132 0.57 -1.20 14.84
C LYS A 132 -0.06 -2.43 15.53
N ARG A 133 -1.39 -2.54 15.49
CA ARG A 133 -2.19 -3.67 16.03
C ARG A 133 -2.48 -4.80 15.05
N GLY A 134 -1.97 -4.72 13.82
CA GLY A 134 -2.20 -5.72 12.77
C GLY A 134 -3.61 -5.74 12.19
N LYS A 135 -4.38 -4.66 12.39
CA LYS A 135 -5.73 -4.49 11.81
C LYS A 135 -5.70 -3.94 10.39
N GLU A 136 -4.55 -3.47 9.94
CA GLU A 136 -4.31 -2.89 8.62
C GLU A 136 -3.02 -3.46 8.01
N TYR A 137 -2.96 -3.47 6.68
CA TYR A 137 -1.79 -3.87 5.91
C TYR A 137 -1.01 -2.64 5.47
N PHE A 138 0.31 -2.76 5.40
CA PHE A 138 1.14 -1.70 4.88
C PHE A 138 0.97 -1.60 3.37
N SER A 139 1.08 -0.38 2.84
CA SER A 139 1.03 -0.13 1.41
C SER A 139 2.16 -0.87 0.69
N LEU A 140 2.02 -1.13 -0.61
CA LEU A 140 3.11 -1.73 -1.40
C LEU A 140 4.41 -0.92 -1.26
N GLN A 141 4.32 0.41 -1.29
CA GLN A 141 5.47 1.30 -1.15
C GLN A 141 6.16 1.12 0.20
N ASP A 142 5.41 1.06 1.29
CA ASP A 142 5.97 0.86 2.63
C ASP A 142 6.62 -0.52 2.76
N ARG A 143 6.01 -1.57 2.20
CA ARG A 143 6.59 -2.92 2.22
C ARG A 143 7.93 -2.95 1.50
N LEU A 144 8.03 -2.32 0.33
CA LEU A 144 9.28 -2.21 -0.42
C LEU A 144 10.32 -1.38 0.35
N CYS A 145 9.90 -0.29 1.00
CA CYS A 145 10.78 0.53 1.83
C CYS A 145 11.36 -0.23 3.03
N ILE A 146 10.53 -1.03 3.72
CA ILE A 146 10.97 -1.90 4.83
C ILE A 146 11.83 -3.06 4.32
N GLN A 147 11.56 -3.57 3.12
CA GLN A 147 12.31 -4.67 2.52
C GLN A 147 13.70 -4.25 2.03
N SER A 148 13.82 -3.03 1.51
CA SER A 148 15.08 -2.42 1.06
C SER A 148 15.89 -1.79 2.19
N GLU A 149 15.39 -1.86 3.43
CA GLU A 149 16.00 -1.25 4.62
C GLU A 149 16.12 0.29 4.52
N GLU A 150 15.43 0.91 3.56
CA GLU A 150 15.28 2.36 3.48
C GLU A 150 14.43 2.90 4.62
N CYS A 151 13.40 2.15 5.03
CA CYS A 151 12.53 2.49 6.16
C CYS A 151 12.88 1.67 7.39
N VAL A 152 12.83 2.32 8.56
CA VAL A 152 12.91 1.64 9.84
C VAL A 152 11.72 0.67 9.98
N MET A 153 12.01 -0.53 10.48
CA MET A 153 10.99 -1.54 10.71
C MET A 153 9.97 -1.04 11.75
N PRO A 154 8.66 -1.10 11.47
CA PRO A 154 7.65 -0.59 12.38
C PRO A 154 7.59 -1.43 13.66
N GLU A 155 7.46 -0.76 14.80
CA GLU A 155 7.27 -1.41 16.09
C GLU A 155 5.80 -1.83 16.24
N CYS A 156 5.55 -3.13 16.37
CA CYS A 156 4.20 -3.69 16.45
C CYS A 156 3.79 -4.00 17.89
N GLU A 157 2.51 -3.82 18.24
CA GLU A 157 2.01 -4.03 19.61
C GLU A 157 2.05 -5.51 20.04
N PHE A 158 1.89 -6.43 19.08
CA PHE A 158 1.70 -7.86 19.37
C PHE A 158 2.82 -8.77 18.85
N GLY A 159 4.02 -8.26 18.62
CA GLY A 159 5.18 -9.04 18.20
C GLY A 159 6.03 -8.32 17.17
N ILE A 160 6.75 -9.06 16.32
CA ILE A 160 7.56 -8.49 15.24
C ILE A 160 6.76 -8.35 13.94
N TYR A 161 7.12 -7.37 13.11
CA TYR A 161 6.52 -7.17 11.79
C TYR A 161 6.60 -8.43 10.90
N LEU A 162 5.46 -8.85 10.35
CA LEU A 162 5.37 -10.04 9.51
C LEU A 162 5.66 -9.68 8.04
N ARG A 163 6.93 -9.71 7.64
CA ARG A 163 7.38 -9.36 6.27
C ARG A 163 6.57 -10.05 5.16
N ARG A 164 6.33 -11.36 5.28
CA ARG A 164 5.55 -12.14 4.30
C ARG A 164 4.09 -11.71 4.19
N ALA A 165 3.50 -11.30 5.31
CA ALA A 165 2.11 -10.85 5.34
C ALA A 165 1.97 -9.34 5.08
N GLY A 166 3.06 -8.57 5.15
CA GLY A 166 3.04 -7.12 4.98
C GLY A 166 2.31 -6.37 6.09
N ARG A 167 2.25 -6.91 7.32
CA ARG A 167 1.53 -6.30 8.45
C ARG A 167 2.09 -6.69 9.82
N CYS A 168 1.65 -5.98 10.85
CA CYS A 168 1.88 -6.38 12.24
C CYS A 168 1.03 -7.62 12.62
N PRO A 169 1.48 -8.43 13.60
CA PRO A 169 0.69 -9.51 14.18
C PRO A 169 -0.57 -8.98 14.88
N ARG A 170 -1.63 -9.78 14.88
CA ARG A 170 -2.85 -9.49 15.66
C ARG A 170 -2.74 -10.08 17.07
N LYS A 171 -3.50 -9.53 18.03
CA LYS A 171 -3.58 -10.08 19.41
C LYS A 171 -3.85 -11.58 19.45
N ARG A 172 -4.77 -12.08 18.61
CA ARG A 172 -5.09 -13.52 18.50
C ARG A 172 -3.93 -14.38 17.98
N GLU A 173 -3.06 -13.81 17.15
CA GLU A 173 -1.88 -14.50 16.60
C GLU A 173 -0.78 -14.61 17.66
N LYS A 174 -0.64 -13.59 18.52
CA LYS A 174 0.22 -13.64 19.70
C LYS A 174 -0.22 -14.77 20.65
N LEU A 175 -1.51 -14.86 20.97
CA LEU A 175 -2.06 -15.94 21.81
C LEU A 175 -1.83 -17.33 21.20
N ALA A 176 -2.09 -17.49 19.90
CA ALA A 176 -1.85 -18.76 19.20
C ALA A 176 -0.38 -19.18 19.21
N ALA A 177 0.57 -18.22 19.14
CA ALA A 177 1.98 -18.52 19.28
C ALA A 177 2.30 -19.09 20.66
N PHE A 178 1.79 -18.50 21.75
CA PHE A 178 2.00 -19.01 23.11
C PHE A 178 1.42 -20.42 23.34
N HIS A 179 0.24 -20.72 22.80
CA HIS A 179 -0.34 -22.06 22.90
C HIS A 179 0.47 -23.14 22.16
N ARG A 180 1.26 -22.78 21.15
CA ARG A 180 2.17 -23.71 20.47
C ARG A 180 3.48 -23.96 21.23
N TYR A 181 3.77 -23.19 22.28
CA TYR A 181 4.98 -23.30 23.09
C TYR A 181 4.72 -23.86 24.50
N SER A 182 3.51 -24.32 24.81
CA SER A 182 3.28 -25.09 26.05
C SER A 182 3.78 -26.51 25.82
N PRO A 183 4.89 -26.94 26.43
CA PRO A 183 5.28 -28.33 26.41
C PRO A 183 4.47 -29.01 27.50
N ASP A 184 3.33 -29.59 27.14
CA ASP A 184 2.71 -30.64 27.96
C ASP A 184 3.57 -31.90 27.83
N GLU A 185 4.81 -31.87 28.33
CA GLU A 185 5.66 -33.06 28.41
C GLU A 185 6.76 -32.91 29.46
N TYR A 186 6.36 -32.94 30.74
CA TYR A 186 7.18 -33.55 31.78
C TYR A 186 6.24 -34.41 32.62
N LYS A 187 6.13 -35.68 32.22
CA LYS A 187 5.62 -36.77 33.05
C LYS A 187 6.78 -37.37 33.83
#